data_AF-A0A946IR43-F1
#
_entry.id   AF-A0A946IR43-F1
#
_cell.length_a   1.000
_cell.length_b   1.000
_cell.length_c   1.000
_cell.angle_alpha   90.00
_cell.angle_beta   90.00
_cell.angle_gamma   90.00
#
_symmetry.space_group_name_H-M   'P 1'
#
loop_
_entity.id
_entity.type
_entity.pdbx_description
1 polymer ?
#
loop_
_entity_poly.entity_id
_entity_poly.type
_entity_poly.pdbx_seq_one_letter_code
_entity_poly.pdbx_strand_id
1 'polypeptide(L)'
;MNKTKSVLTSEEIIIQSEELLLYESLVLQLNKDFKRANINIEFIKDISPSDLTLKLNNAILDLILNNYSKYLNLLYIIDVSEEKIKKTEVNNTHEISKKITYFT
;
A
#
# COMPACT_ATOMS: atom_id res chain seq x y z
N MET A 1 -22.36 2.28 -21.24
CA MET A 1 -21.96 0.93 -20.78
C MET A 1 -20.91 1.13 -19.70
N ASN A 2 -21.31 0.94 -18.44
CA ASN A 2 -20.51 1.26 -17.26
C ASN A 2 -19.27 0.36 -17.22
N LYS A 3 -18.09 0.93 -17.46
CA LYS A 3 -16.85 0.27 -17.05
C LYS A 3 -16.81 0.36 -15.53
N THR A 4 -17.25 -0.71 -14.87
CA THR A 4 -16.96 -0.99 -13.48
C THR A 4 -15.46 -0.76 -13.27
N LYS A 5 -15.10 0.24 -12.45
CA LYS A 5 -13.77 0.34 -11.84
C LYS A 5 -13.55 -1.00 -11.12
N SER A 6 -12.92 -1.94 -11.80
CA SER A 6 -12.49 -3.20 -11.21
C SER A 6 -11.50 -2.84 -10.12
N VAL A 7 -11.80 -3.21 -8.89
CA VAL A 7 -10.90 -2.98 -7.77
C VAL A 7 -9.66 -3.84 -8.03
N LEU A 8 -8.53 -3.21 -8.35
CA LEU A 8 -7.27 -3.92 -8.60
C LEU A 8 -6.60 -4.25 -7.27
N THR A 9 -6.08 -5.46 -7.17
CA THR A 9 -5.23 -5.95 -6.08
C THR A 9 -3.82 -5.38 -6.18
N SER A 10 -3.06 -5.46 -5.09
CA SER A 10 -1.65 -5.02 -5.02
C SER A 10 -0.80 -5.62 -6.14
N GLU A 11 -0.97 -6.91 -6.39
CA GLU A 11 -0.25 -7.66 -7.43
C GLU A 11 -0.63 -7.16 -8.83
N GLU A 12 -1.91 -6.91 -9.08
CA GLU A 12 -2.36 -6.37 -10.37
C GLU A 12 -1.87 -4.95 -10.64
N ILE A 13 -1.74 -4.10 -9.61
CA ILE A 13 -1.17 -2.76 -9.72
C ILE A 13 0.32 -2.83 -10.05
N ILE A 14 1.06 -3.73 -9.40
CA ILE A 14 2.49 -3.90 -9.63
C ILE A 14 2.72 -4.42 -11.05
N ILE A 15 2.00 -5.46 -11.47
CA ILE A 15 2.07 -6.02 -12.83
C ILE A 15 1.71 -4.95 -13.87
N GLN A 16 0.59 -4.22 -13.70
CA GLN A 16 0.23 -3.14 -14.63
C GLN A 16 1.25 -2.00 -14.63
N SER A 17 1.87 -1.69 -13.49
CA SER A 17 2.90 -0.65 -13.43
C SER A 17 4.16 -1.07 -14.17
N GLU A 18 4.51 -2.35 -14.18
CA GLU A 18 5.58 -2.86 -15.03
C GLU A 18 5.19 -2.81 -16.52
N GLU A 19 3.98 -3.29 -16.86
CA GLU A 19 3.46 -3.28 -18.24
C GLU A 19 3.35 -1.86 -18.83
N LEU A 20 3.02 -0.88 -17.99
CA LEU A 20 2.85 0.53 -18.38
C LEU A 20 4.14 1.36 -18.19
N LEU A 21 5.26 0.76 -17.78
CA LEU A 21 6.53 1.45 -17.48
C LEU A 21 6.38 2.53 -16.38
N LEU A 22 5.44 2.35 -15.46
CA LEU A 22 5.15 3.23 -14.33
C LEU A 22 5.72 2.73 -13.00
N TYR A 23 6.37 1.57 -12.96
CA TYR A 23 6.89 0.98 -11.72
C TYR A 23 7.83 1.92 -10.95
N GLU A 24 8.76 2.57 -11.64
CA GLU A 24 9.63 3.57 -11.03
C GLU A 24 8.81 4.73 -10.41
N SER A 25 7.77 5.18 -11.11
CA SER A 25 6.87 6.23 -10.63
C SER A 25 6.07 5.79 -9.41
N LEU A 26 5.66 4.52 -9.35
CA LEU A 26 5.01 3.91 -8.20
C LEU A 26 5.94 3.91 -6.97
N VAL A 27 7.18 3.45 -7.12
CA VAL A 27 8.17 3.43 -6.03
C VAL A 27 8.45 4.86 -5.53
N LEU A 28 8.60 5.82 -6.44
CA LEU A 28 8.76 7.24 -6.08
C LEU A 28 7.55 7.80 -5.35
N GLN A 29 6.34 7.43 -5.76
CA GLN A 29 5.11 7.89 -5.11
C GLN A 29 4.96 7.29 -3.70
N LEU A 30 5.24 6.01 -3.52
CA LEU A 30 5.25 5.36 -2.21
C LEU A 30 6.21 6.07 -1.25
N ASN A 31 7.43 6.38 -1.70
CA ASN A 31 8.39 7.13 -0.88
C ASN A 31 7.87 8.52 -0.48
N LYS A 32 7.18 9.22 -1.39
CA LYS A 32 6.56 10.53 -1.08
C LYS A 32 5.47 10.38 -0.03
N ASP A 33 4.60 9.38 -0.16
CA ASP A 33 3.47 9.19 0.74
C ASP A 33 3.92 8.79 2.14
N PHE A 34 4.89 7.88 2.24
CA PHE A 34 5.51 7.50 3.51
C PHE A 34 6.17 8.70 4.20
N LYS A 35 6.91 9.52 3.44
CA LYS A 35 7.52 10.75 3.96
C LYS A 35 6.46 11.75 4.45
N ARG A 36 5.38 11.95 3.69
CA ARG A 36 4.25 12.82 4.10
C ARG A 36 3.57 12.31 5.38
N ALA A 37 3.53 11.00 5.58
CA ALA A 37 3.00 10.36 6.78
C ALA A 37 3.97 10.40 7.97
N ASN A 38 5.14 11.04 7.81
CA ASN A 38 6.22 11.07 8.79
C ASN A 38 6.72 9.66 9.16
N ILE A 39 6.76 8.77 8.18
CA ILE A 39 7.28 7.40 8.28
C ILE A 39 8.66 7.37 7.63
N ASN A 40 9.67 6.97 8.40
CA ASN A 40 11.06 6.90 7.94
C ASN A 40 11.37 5.53 7.33
N ILE A 41 10.60 5.15 6.30
CA ILE A 41 10.81 3.93 5.51
C ILE A 41 10.94 4.37 4.06
N GLU A 42 11.99 3.88 3.40
CA GLU A 42 12.30 4.21 2.01
C GLU A 42 12.47 2.93 1.19
N PHE A 43 11.88 2.92 -0.01
CA PHE A 43 12.01 1.88 -1.01
C PHE A 43 13.09 2.31 -2.01
N ILE A 44 14.09 1.45 -2.23
CA ILE A 44 15.12 1.74 -3.23
C ILE A 44 14.50 1.76 -4.62
N LYS A 45 15.01 2.61 -5.50
CA LYS A 45 14.44 2.87 -6.83
C LYS A 45 14.26 1.60 -7.68
N ASP A 46 15.27 0.74 -7.66
CA ASP A 46 15.33 -0.48 -8.49
C ASP A 46 14.96 -1.73 -7.69
N ILE A 47 14.15 -1.58 -6.65
CA ILE A 47 13.64 -2.70 -5.85
C ILE A 47 12.84 -3.65 -6.75
N SER A 48 12.95 -4.96 -6.52
CA SER A 48 12.13 -5.91 -7.28
C SER A 48 10.65 -5.84 -6.84
N PRO A 49 9.68 -6.15 -7.71
CA PRO A 49 8.26 -6.30 -7.35
C PRO A 49 8.01 -7.11 -6.08
N SER A 50 8.68 -8.26 -5.97
CA SER A 50 8.54 -9.17 -4.83
C SER A 50 9.10 -8.57 -3.54
N ASP A 51 10.26 -7.92 -3.61
CA ASP A 51 10.87 -7.27 -2.46
C ASP A 51 10.09 -6.03 -2.02
N LEU A 52 9.53 -5.26 -2.97
CA LEU A 52 8.66 -4.13 -2.69
C LEU A 52 7.43 -4.59 -1.92
N THR A 53 6.78 -5.66 -2.42
CA THR A 53 5.60 -6.25 -1.78
C THR A 53 5.91 -6.71 -0.36
N LEU A 54 7.00 -7.47 -0.18
CA LEU A 54 7.42 -7.96 1.13
C LEU A 54 7.72 -6.82 2.10
N LYS A 55 8.48 -5.81 1.65
CA LYS A 55 8.87 -4.67 2.48
C LYS A 55 7.66 -3.81 2.85
N LEU A 56 6.75 -3.57 1.91
CA LEU A 56 5.52 -2.82 2.15
C LEU A 56 4.64 -3.54 3.18
N ASN A 57 4.43 -4.85 3.03
CA ASN A 57 3.63 -5.64 3.95
C ASN A 57 4.20 -5.62 5.38
N ASN A 58 5.51 -5.76 5.52
CA ASN A 58 6.19 -5.68 6.82
C ASN A 58 6.07 -4.28 7.43
N ALA A 59 6.25 -3.23 6.63
CA ALA A 59 6.10 -1.85 7.07
C ALA A 59 4.68 -1.57 7.58
N ILE A 60 3.66 -1.98 6.82
CA ILE A 60 2.27 -1.79 7.20
C ILE A 60 1.93 -2.59 8.47
N LEU A 61 2.39 -3.84 8.58
CA LEU A 61 2.19 -4.65 9.79
C LEU A 61 2.82 -3.99 11.03
N ASP A 62 4.05 -3.50 10.91
CA ASP A 62 4.73 -2.78 11.99
C ASP A 62 3.96 -1.51 12.39
N LEU A 63 3.49 -0.73 11.42
CA LEU A 63 2.68 0.46 11.69
C LEU A 63 1.38 0.10 12.41
N ILE A 64 0.70 -0.98 12.03
CA ILE A 64 -0.54 -1.41 12.71
C ILE A 64 -0.25 -1.81 14.16
N LEU A 65 0.78 -2.63 14.39
CA LEU A 65 1.07 -3.21 15.71
C LEU A 65 1.73 -2.21 16.67
N ASN A 66 2.66 -1.40 16.15
CA ASN A 66 3.56 -0.59 16.96
C ASN A 66 3.33 0.92 16.80
N ASN A 67 2.62 1.38 15.75
CA ASN A 67 2.46 2.81 15.50
C ASN A 67 1.15 3.19 14.76
N TYR A 68 0.01 2.78 15.32
CA TYR A 68 -1.30 2.90 14.65
C TYR A 68 -1.65 4.33 14.22
N SER A 69 -1.18 5.36 14.93
CA SER A 69 -1.37 6.76 14.51
C SER A 69 -0.68 7.07 13.18
N LYS A 70 0.54 6.58 12.96
CA LYS A 70 1.23 6.74 11.67
C LYS A 70 0.56 5.92 10.57
N TYR A 71 0.05 4.74 10.91
CA TYR A 71 -0.77 3.97 9.99
C TYR A 71 -1.99 4.78 9.51
N LEU A 72 -2.79 5.35 10.42
CA LEU A 72 -3.92 6.20 10.06
C LEU A 72 -3.50 7.40 9.19
N ASN A 73 -2.42 8.09 9.56
CA ASN A 73 -1.90 9.21 8.78
C ASN A 73 -1.53 8.80 7.35
N LEU A 74 -0.92 7.62 7.17
CA LEU A 74 -0.62 7.08 5.86
C LEU A 74 -1.90 6.89 5.04
N LEU A 75 -2.93 6.27 5.61
CA LEU A 75 -4.21 6.03 4.95
C LEU A 75 -4.88 7.33 4.45
N TYR A 76 -4.86 8.38 5.28
CA TYR A 76 -5.38 9.69 4.90
C TYR A 76 -4.62 10.31 3.71
N ILE A 77 -3.31 10.07 3.62
CA ILE A 77 -2.49 10.61 2.52
C ILE A 77 -2.76 9.87 1.22
N ILE A 78 -3.04 8.57 1.28
CA ILE A 78 -3.24 7.71 0.11
C ILE A 78 -4.70 7.52 -0.28
N ASP A 79 -5.60 8.34 0.28
CA ASP A 79 -7.05 8.35 0.04
C ASP A 79 -7.77 7.01 0.32
N VAL A 80 -7.29 6.29 1.34
CA VAL A 80 -7.91 5.03 1.78
C VAL A 80 -8.76 5.26 3.02
N SER A 81 -10.07 5.01 2.91
CA SER A 81 -10.97 5.19 4.05
C SER A 81 -10.80 4.11 5.12
N GLU A 82 -10.76 4.52 6.39
CA GLU A 82 -10.68 3.61 7.55
C GLU A 82 -11.78 2.54 7.55
N GLU A 83 -12.97 2.87 7.03
CA GLU A 83 -14.09 1.92 6.94
C GLU A 83 -13.80 0.72 6.05
N LYS A 84 -13.01 0.89 4.97
CA LYS A 84 -12.58 -0.23 4.11
C LYS A 84 -11.67 -1.20 4.87
N ILE A 85 -10.91 -0.69 5.84
CA ILE A 85 -9.95 -1.46 6.62
C ILE A 85 -10.61 -2.12 7.83
N LYS A 86 -11.51 -1.44 8.55
CA LYS A 86 -12.24 -2.04 9.68
C LYS A 86 -13.07 -3.26 9.27
N LYS A 87 -13.62 -3.26 8.04
CA LYS A 87 -14.28 -4.44 7.45
C LYS A 87 -13.32 -5.61 7.18
N THR A 88 -12.03 -5.32 7.05
CA THR A 88 -10.95 -6.29 6.80
C THR A 88 -10.29 -6.74 8.11
N GLU A 89 -10.25 -5.89 9.15
CA GLU A 89 -9.74 -6.17 10.51
C GLU A 89 -10.44 -7.34 11.20
N VAL A 90 -11.74 -7.54 10.95
CA VAL A 90 -12.52 -8.64 11.55
C VAL A 90 -12.03 -10.03 11.08
N ASN A 91 -11.24 -10.13 10.00
CA ASN A 91 -10.97 -11.42 9.34
C ASN A 91 -9.54 -11.99 9.46
N ASN A 92 -8.53 -11.24 9.95
CA ASN A 92 -7.21 -11.71 10.47
C ASN A 92 -6.15 -10.63 10.27
N THR A 93 -5.43 -10.23 11.32
CA THR A 93 -4.30 -9.28 11.25
C THR A 93 -3.19 -9.71 10.27
N HIS A 94 -3.04 -11.01 10.04
CA HIS A 94 -2.10 -11.60 9.07
C HIS A 94 -2.58 -11.50 7.60
N GLU A 95 -3.89 -11.43 7.39
CA GLU A 95 -4.50 -11.22 6.06
C GLU A 95 -4.53 -9.73 5.71
N ILE A 96 -4.57 -8.85 6.71
CA ILE A 96 -4.53 -7.39 6.54
C ILE A 96 -3.18 -6.94 5.96
N SER A 97 -2.06 -7.48 6.45
CA SER A 97 -0.74 -7.15 5.88
C SER A 97 -0.61 -7.59 4.43
N LYS A 98 -1.34 -8.63 3.99
CA LYS A 98 -1.44 -9.02 2.58
C LYS A 98 -2.46 -8.20 1.78
N LYS A 99 -3.48 -7.61 2.43
CA LYS A 99 -4.59 -6.89 1.80
C LYS A 99 -4.44 -5.37 1.74
N ILE A 100 -3.49 -4.76 2.44
CA ILE A 100 -3.27 -3.31 2.37
C ILE A 100 -2.37 -3.00 1.17
N THR A 101 -2.97 -3.04 -0.01
CA THR A 101 -2.59 -2.14 -1.11
C THR A 101 -3.84 -1.86 -1.95
N TYR A 102 -4.94 -1.50 -1.28
CA TYR A 102 -6.08 -0.90 -1.97
C TYR A 102 -5.82 0.59 -2.14
N PHE A 103 -5.02 0.97 -3.14
CA PHE A 103 -5.06 2.35 -3.65
C PHE A 103 -6.30 2.47 -4.55
N THR A 104 -7.26 3.32 -4.19
CA THR A 104 -8.39 3.70 -5.06
C THR A 104 -8.42 5.19 -5.25
#